data_AF-A0A7T7R8N2-F1
#
_entry.id   AF-A0A7T7R8N2-F1
#
_cell.length_a   1.000
_cell.length_b   1.000
_cell.length_c   1.000
_cell.angle_alpha   90.00
_cell.angle_beta   90.00
_cell.angle_gamma   90.00
#
_symmetry.space_group_name_H-M   'P 1'
#
loop_
_entity.id
_entity.type
_entity.pdbx_description
1 polymer ?
#
loop_
_entity_poly.entity_id
_entity_poly.type
_entity_poly.pdbx_seq_one_letter_code
_entity_poly.pdbx_strand_id
1 'polypeptide(L)'
;MTEVNSKVMASAMQSKTEKFIQKARKVHGEKYSYINSIYTRSKEKIEIICLQHGSFWQFPDNHLKGHGCCECAGVGRRNTKEIIDRFRAKHGDRYDYSKVIFKSVDSPVEIGCKVHGYFWQTPYNHTKGANCRLCAIAEHPNLQQKDEDLVIAEFLCTRQIS
;
A
#
# COMPACT_ATOMS: atom_id res chain seq x y z
N MET A 1 -11.01 -38.80 51.69
CA MET A 1 -11.32 -38.36 50.31
C MET A 1 -10.24 -37.36 49.91
N THR A 2 -9.35 -37.84 49.05
CA THR A 2 -8.28 -37.18 48.28
C THR A 2 -7.84 -35.76 48.66
N GLU A 3 -6.75 -35.74 49.41
CA GLU A 3 -5.72 -34.72 49.37
C GLU A 3 -5.07 -34.70 47.97
N VAL A 4 -5.04 -33.55 47.30
CA VAL A 4 -4.07 -33.32 46.21
C VAL A 4 -3.50 -31.92 46.32
N ASN A 5 -2.29 -31.94 46.87
CA ASN A 5 -1.31 -30.90 47.00
C ASN A 5 -0.81 -30.49 45.60
N SER A 6 -1.31 -29.39 45.01
CA SER A 6 -0.79 -28.88 43.74
C SER A 6 0.42 -27.98 44.00
N LYS A 7 1.55 -28.68 44.18
CA LYS A 7 2.93 -28.24 44.10
C LYS A 7 3.15 -26.98 43.25
N VAL A 8 3.82 -26.02 43.90
CA VAL A 8 4.68 -24.98 43.33
C VAL A 8 5.37 -25.50 42.06
N MET A 9 5.01 -24.94 40.90
CA MET A 9 5.69 -25.26 39.64
C MET A 9 6.95 -24.42 39.54
N ALA A 10 8.08 -25.11 39.67
CA ALA A 10 9.42 -24.59 39.44
C ALA A 10 9.52 -23.80 38.14
N SER A 11 10.28 -22.70 38.15
CA SER A 11 10.60 -21.88 36.98
C SER A 11 11.23 -22.73 35.87
N ALA A 12 10.40 -23.28 34.99
CA ALA A 12 10.82 -24.14 33.89
C ALA A 12 11.78 -23.38 32.98
N MET A 13 12.86 -24.04 32.57
CA MET A 13 13.88 -23.50 31.68
C MET A 13 13.23 -23.15 30.32
N GLN A 14 12.79 -21.89 30.20
CA GLN A 14 12.02 -21.42 29.06
C GLN A 14 12.80 -21.62 27.75
N SER A 15 12.16 -22.26 26.76
CA SER A 15 12.78 -22.57 25.48
C SER A 15 13.17 -21.30 24.73
N LYS A 16 14.16 -21.38 23.83
CA LYS A 16 14.59 -20.23 23.03
C LYS A 16 13.43 -19.71 22.16
N THR A 17 12.59 -20.61 21.64
CA THR A 17 11.37 -20.28 20.89
C THR A 17 10.37 -19.51 21.73
N GLU A 18 10.11 -19.95 22.96
CA GLU A 18 9.14 -19.28 23.81
C GLU A 18 9.61 -17.87 24.23
N LYS A 19 10.92 -17.71 24.52
CA LYS A 19 11.53 -16.39 24.73
C LYS A 19 11.38 -15.47 23.51
N PHE A 20 11.53 -16.03 22.30
CA PHE A 20 11.31 -15.28 21.06
C PHE A 20 9.83 -14.84 20.93
N ILE A 21 8.88 -15.75 21.12
CA ILE A 21 7.44 -15.47 21.02
C ILE A 21 7.03 -14.37 22.00
N GLN A 22 7.50 -14.43 23.25
CA GLN A 22 7.22 -13.39 24.24
C GLN A 22 7.75 -12.02 23.82
N LYS A 23 8.97 -11.95 23.27
CA LYS A 23 9.52 -10.69 22.75
C LYS A 23 8.74 -10.20 21.53
N ALA A 24 8.37 -11.09 20.63
CA ALA A 24 7.63 -10.75 19.43
C ALA A 24 6.23 -10.20 19.75
N ARG A 25 5.52 -10.82 20.71
CA ARG A 25 4.24 -10.31 21.24
C ARG A 25 4.36 -8.94 21.89
N LYS A 26 5.49 -8.63 22.56
CA LYS A 26 5.72 -7.27 23.08
C LYS A 26 5.86 -6.22 21.99
N VAL A 27 6.36 -6.59 20.81
CA VAL A 27 6.56 -5.67 19.68
C VAL A 27 5.29 -5.53 18.83
N HIS A 28 4.61 -6.65 18.56
CA HIS A 28 3.52 -6.71 17.58
C HIS A 28 2.13 -6.94 18.18
N GLY A 29 2.03 -7.23 19.48
CA GLY A 29 0.79 -7.69 20.10
C GLY A 29 0.34 -9.04 19.56
N GLU A 30 -0.96 -9.18 19.31
CA GLU A 30 -1.61 -10.40 18.81
C GLU A 30 -1.73 -10.43 17.27
N LYS A 31 -0.91 -9.65 16.54
CA LYS A 31 -0.99 -9.56 15.07
C LYS A 31 -0.48 -10.79 14.32
N TYR A 32 0.33 -11.62 14.98
CA TYR A 32 1.03 -12.74 14.36
C TYR A 32 0.89 -14.03 15.18
N SER A 33 0.78 -15.14 14.46
CA SER A 33 0.84 -16.50 15.02
C SER A 33 2.19 -17.13 14.71
N TYR A 34 2.67 -17.94 15.67
CA TYR A 34 3.97 -18.60 15.66
C TYR A 34 3.85 -20.12 15.78
N ILE A 35 2.69 -20.69 15.40
CA ILE A 35 2.36 -22.12 15.58
C ILE A 35 3.39 -23.06 14.94
N ASN A 36 4.02 -22.64 13.84
CA ASN A 36 5.05 -23.40 13.13
C ASN A 36 6.48 -22.84 13.35
N SER A 37 6.64 -21.81 14.18
CA SER A 37 7.93 -21.13 14.32
C SER A 37 8.87 -21.92 15.23
N ILE A 38 9.94 -22.48 14.68
CA ILE A 38 11.02 -23.10 15.45
C ILE A 38 12.22 -22.16 15.48
N TYR A 39 12.51 -21.57 16.64
CA TYR A 39 13.66 -20.66 16.78
C TYR A 39 14.92 -21.42 17.19
N THR A 40 15.81 -21.62 16.22
CA THR A 40 17.14 -22.22 16.40
C THR A 40 18.20 -21.13 16.66
N ARG A 41 18.30 -20.14 15.74
CA ARG A 41 19.30 -19.07 15.72
C ARG A 41 18.72 -17.78 15.11
N SER A 42 19.33 -16.64 15.42
CA SER A 42 18.86 -15.32 14.95
C SER A 42 18.98 -15.09 13.45
N LYS A 43 19.89 -15.80 12.76
CA LYS A 43 20.16 -15.68 11.32
C LYS A 43 19.48 -16.76 10.47
N GLU A 44 18.54 -17.51 11.02
CA GLU A 44 17.74 -18.47 10.27
C GLU A 44 16.34 -17.90 10.10
N LYS A 45 15.79 -17.96 8.88
CA LYS A 45 14.43 -17.48 8.65
C LYS A 45 13.45 -18.45 9.32
N ILE A 46 12.47 -17.88 10.00
CA ILE A 46 11.36 -18.63 10.56
C ILE A 46 10.08 -18.30 9.79
N GLU A 47 9.16 -19.26 9.76
CA GLU A 47 7.80 -19.01 9.29
C GLU A 47 7.03 -18.23 10.36
N ILE A 48 6.44 -17.11 9.98
CA ILE A 48 5.56 -16.28 10.80
C ILE A 48 4.24 -16.14 10.06
N ILE A 49 3.12 -16.26 10.77
CA ILE A 49 1.79 -16.15 10.17
C ILE A 49 1.19 -14.82 10.54
N CYS A 50 0.98 -13.94 9.57
CA CYS A 50 0.14 -12.76 9.75
C CYS A 50 -1.32 -13.19 9.75
N LEU A 51 -2.07 -12.82 10.80
CA LEU A 51 -3.49 -13.18 10.89
C LEU A 51 -4.36 -12.54 9.80
N GLN A 52 -3.85 -11.54 9.08
CA GLN A 52 -4.54 -10.86 7.97
C GLN A 52 -4.02 -11.27 6.59
N HIS A 53 -2.71 -11.52 6.47
CA HIS A 53 -2.02 -11.65 5.17
C HIS A 53 -1.35 -13.01 4.94
N GLY A 54 -1.54 -13.98 5.85
CA GLY A 54 -1.02 -15.34 5.71
C GLY A 54 0.44 -15.50 6.14
N SER A 55 1.05 -16.64 5.77
CA SER A 55 2.40 -16.99 6.20
C SER A 55 3.50 -16.35 5.35
N PHE A 56 4.61 -16.00 6.01
CA PHE A 56 5.78 -15.42 5.38
C PHE A 56 7.04 -15.79 6.15
N TRP A 57 8.19 -15.70 5.48
CA TRP A 57 9.49 -16.04 6.05
C TRP A 57 10.29 -14.80 6.40
N GLN A 58 10.71 -14.68 7.66
CA GLN A 58 11.48 -13.54 8.13
C GLN A 58 12.55 -13.96 9.15
N PHE A 59 13.64 -13.19 9.22
CA PHE A 59 14.61 -13.37 10.28
C PHE A 59 14.04 -12.91 11.63
N PRO A 60 14.19 -13.68 12.71
CA PRO A 60 13.74 -13.32 14.04
C PRO A 60 14.24 -11.96 14.53
N ASP A 61 15.50 -11.61 14.23
CA ASP A 61 16.09 -10.33 14.64
C ASP A 61 15.40 -9.14 13.96
N ASN A 62 15.09 -9.23 12.68
CA ASN A 62 14.33 -8.23 11.95
C ASN A 62 12.89 -8.16 12.46
N HIS A 63 12.26 -9.30 12.73
CA HIS A 63 10.91 -9.31 13.27
C HIS A 63 10.84 -8.60 14.64
N LEU A 64 11.82 -8.85 15.52
CA LEU A 64 11.93 -8.20 16.83
C LEU A 64 12.26 -6.70 16.75
N LYS A 65 12.81 -6.21 15.63
CA LYS A 65 12.98 -4.76 15.37
C LYS A 65 11.69 -4.06 14.94
N GLY A 66 10.58 -4.79 14.80
CA GLY A 66 9.29 -4.24 14.36
C GLY A 66 9.00 -4.45 12.88
N HIS A 67 9.82 -5.20 12.14
CA HIS A 67 9.48 -5.57 10.77
C HIS A 67 8.32 -6.58 10.78
N GLY A 68 7.30 -6.32 9.96
CA GLY A 68 6.14 -7.20 9.77
C GLY A 68 6.14 -7.88 8.40
N CYS A 69 5.00 -8.42 8.00
CA CYS A 69 4.80 -8.84 6.61
C CYS A 69 4.77 -7.62 5.67
N CYS A 70 5.05 -7.87 4.39
CA CYS A 70 5.12 -6.81 3.38
C CYS A 70 3.81 -6.02 3.23
N GLU A 71 2.67 -6.66 3.45
CA GLU A 71 1.34 -6.01 3.39
C GLU A 71 1.10 -5.11 4.60
N CYS A 72 1.34 -5.59 5.83
CA CYS A 72 1.28 -4.74 7.04
C CYS A 72 2.27 -3.57 6.99
N ALA A 73 3.43 -3.78 6.38
CA ALA A 73 4.45 -2.74 6.22
C ALA A 73 4.17 -1.80 5.02
N GLY A 74 3.16 -2.09 4.19
CA GLY A 74 2.83 -1.29 3.00
C GLY A 74 3.89 -1.33 1.89
N VAL A 75 4.83 -2.28 1.96
CA VAL A 75 5.98 -2.48 1.04
C VAL A 75 5.75 -3.64 0.07
N GLY A 76 4.59 -4.32 0.14
CA GLY A 76 4.20 -5.32 -0.84
C GLY A 76 4.16 -4.77 -2.27
N ARG A 77 4.46 -5.63 -3.26
CA ARG A 77 4.18 -5.31 -4.66
C ARG A 77 2.67 -5.16 -4.79
N ARG A 78 2.22 -3.94 -5.03
CA ARG A 78 0.80 -3.68 -5.26
C ARG A 78 0.37 -4.39 -6.53
N ASN A 79 -0.81 -4.99 -6.49
CA ASN A 79 -1.48 -5.46 -7.69
C ASN A 79 -2.40 -4.36 -8.26
N THR A 80 -2.95 -4.60 -9.45
CA THR A 80 -3.86 -3.67 -10.12
C THR A 80 -5.08 -3.31 -9.26
N LYS A 81 -5.61 -4.25 -8.46
CA LYS A 81 -6.78 -3.98 -7.62
C LYS A 81 -6.45 -2.99 -6.50
N GLU A 82 -5.36 -3.22 -5.78
CA GLU A 82 -4.93 -2.36 -4.67
C GLU A 82 -4.64 -0.92 -5.10
N ILE A 83 -4.05 -0.74 -6.29
CA ILE A 83 -3.77 0.61 -6.79
C ILE A 83 -5.06 1.34 -7.16
N ILE A 84 -6.04 0.64 -7.74
CA ILE A 84 -7.35 1.20 -8.09
C ILE A 84 -8.11 1.61 -6.82
N ASP A 85 -8.09 0.77 -5.78
CA ASP A 85 -8.74 1.09 -4.50
C ASP A 85 -8.12 2.34 -3.87
N ARG A 86 -6.80 2.50 -3.96
CA ARG A 86 -6.11 3.73 -3.52
C ARG A 86 -6.51 4.96 -4.34
N PHE A 87 -6.64 4.80 -5.66
CA PHE A 87 -7.08 5.89 -6.52
C PHE A 87 -8.49 6.35 -6.15
N ARG A 88 -9.41 5.41 -5.91
CA ARG A 88 -10.77 5.69 -5.43
C ARG A 88 -10.78 6.31 -4.04
N ALA A 89 -9.92 5.87 -3.12
CA ALA A 89 -9.81 6.48 -1.81
C ALA A 89 -9.38 7.96 -1.88
N LYS A 90 -8.60 8.34 -2.91
CA LYS A 90 -8.12 9.72 -3.09
C LYS A 90 -9.07 10.61 -3.89
N HIS A 91 -9.71 10.07 -4.93
CA HIS A 91 -10.48 10.82 -5.92
C HIS A 91 -11.97 10.46 -5.98
N GLY A 92 -12.41 9.48 -5.18
CA GLY A 92 -13.75 8.92 -5.25
C GLY A 92 -14.04 8.32 -6.62
N ASP A 93 -15.28 8.51 -7.08
CA ASP A 93 -15.76 8.04 -8.37
C ASP A 93 -15.53 9.05 -9.51
N ARG A 94 -14.60 10.00 -9.37
CA ARG A 94 -14.32 11.01 -10.41
C ARG A 94 -13.75 10.41 -11.70
N TYR A 95 -13.11 9.24 -11.61
CA TYR A 95 -12.40 8.62 -12.71
C TYR A 95 -12.84 7.17 -12.97
N ASP A 96 -12.75 6.76 -14.23
CA ASP A 96 -12.86 5.39 -14.70
C ASP A 96 -11.47 4.72 -14.74
N TYR A 97 -11.37 3.55 -14.13
CA TYR A 97 -10.14 2.76 -14.04
C TYR A 97 -10.22 1.44 -14.82
N SER A 98 -11.25 1.26 -15.66
CA SER A 98 -11.53 0.00 -16.37
C SER A 98 -10.36 -0.48 -17.27
N LYS A 99 -9.48 0.43 -17.70
CA LYS A 99 -8.32 0.13 -18.55
C LYS A 99 -6.99 0.10 -17.81
N VAL A 100 -6.98 0.28 -16.49
CA VAL A 100 -5.73 0.37 -15.71
C VAL A 100 -5.10 -1.01 -15.60
N ILE A 101 -3.84 -1.13 -16.06
CA ILE A 101 -3.01 -2.32 -15.85
C ILE A 101 -1.75 -1.89 -15.09
N PHE A 102 -1.64 -2.29 -13.82
CA PHE A 102 -0.54 -1.87 -12.97
C PHE A 102 0.67 -2.78 -13.15
N LYS A 103 1.79 -2.20 -13.59
CA LYS A 103 3.10 -2.86 -13.67
C LYS A 103 4.08 -2.34 -12.61
N SER A 104 4.16 -1.03 -12.46
CA SER A 104 5.00 -0.34 -11.48
C SER A 104 4.45 1.07 -11.17
N VAL A 105 4.98 1.73 -10.14
CA VAL A 105 4.54 3.08 -9.74
C VAL A 105 4.94 4.18 -10.73
N ASP A 106 5.98 3.93 -11.52
CA ASP A 106 6.52 4.86 -12.51
C ASP A 106 6.03 4.58 -13.93
N SER A 107 5.42 3.41 -14.18
CA SER A 107 4.80 3.09 -15.47
C SER A 107 3.48 3.85 -15.61
N PRO A 108 3.31 4.71 -16.63
CA PRO A 108 2.04 5.37 -16.89
C PRO A 108 0.90 4.37 -17.09
N VAL A 109 -0.29 4.75 -16.63
CA VAL A 109 -1.55 4.03 -16.81
C VAL A 109 -2.58 4.94 -17.47
N GLU A 110 -3.49 4.35 -18.24
CA GLU A 110 -4.59 5.06 -18.89
C GLU A 110 -5.75 5.21 -17.89
N ILE A 111 -6.11 6.45 -17.56
CA ILE A 111 -7.15 6.81 -16.60
C ILE A 111 -8.25 7.60 -17.32
N GLY A 112 -9.51 7.24 -17.15
CA GLY A 112 -10.64 7.95 -17.72
C GLY A 112 -11.16 9.03 -16.79
N CYS A 113 -11.14 10.31 -17.20
CA CYS A 113 -11.92 11.34 -16.53
C CYS A 113 -13.35 11.30 -17.05
N LYS A 114 -14.35 11.29 -16.15
CA LYS A 114 -15.77 11.27 -16.55
C LYS A 114 -16.21 12.47 -17.39
N VAL A 115 -15.49 13.60 -17.34
CA VAL A 115 -15.82 14.84 -18.07
C VAL A 115 -14.86 15.08 -19.25
N HIS A 116 -13.58 14.72 -19.10
CA HIS A 116 -12.51 15.12 -20.02
C HIS A 116 -11.91 13.97 -20.83
N GLY A 117 -12.45 12.75 -20.68
CA GLY A 117 -11.96 11.57 -21.40
C GLY A 117 -10.68 10.97 -20.81
N TYR A 118 -10.06 10.06 -21.57
CA TYR A 118 -8.89 9.29 -21.14
C TYR A 118 -7.59 10.09 -21.24
N PHE A 119 -6.71 9.91 -20.25
CA PHE A 119 -5.40 10.52 -20.20
C PHE A 119 -4.40 9.59 -19.54
N TRP A 120 -3.11 9.86 -19.77
CA TRP A 120 -2.02 9.07 -19.22
C TRP A 120 -1.44 9.75 -17.99
N GLN A 121 -1.27 8.98 -16.92
CA GLN A 121 -0.58 9.45 -15.73
C GLN A 121 0.10 8.29 -15.00
N THR A 122 1.18 8.57 -14.27
CA THR A 122 1.81 7.56 -13.42
C THR A 122 0.99 7.32 -12.15
N PRO A 123 0.90 6.07 -11.66
CA PRO A 123 0.25 5.76 -10.39
C PRO A 123 0.79 6.57 -9.22
N TYR A 124 2.09 6.89 -9.22
CA TYR A 124 2.71 7.76 -8.22
C TYR A 124 2.08 9.16 -8.19
N ASN A 125 2.00 9.83 -9.35
CA ASN A 125 1.43 11.17 -9.47
C ASN A 125 -0.07 11.16 -9.14
N HIS A 126 -0.80 10.17 -9.65
CA HIS A 126 -2.24 10.06 -9.40
C HIS A 126 -2.55 9.88 -7.93
N THR A 127 -1.78 9.04 -7.24
CA THR A 127 -1.90 8.83 -5.79
C THR A 127 -1.60 10.09 -4.99
N LYS A 128 -0.68 10.95 -5.46
CA LYS A 128 -0.41 12.25 -4.82
C LYS A 128 -1.56 13.25 -4.96
N GLY A 129 -2.58 12.95 -5.76
CA GLY A 129 -3.73 13.81 -5.98
C GLY A 129 -3.65 14.62 -7.27
N ALA A 130 -2.78 14.27 -8.20
CA ALA A 130 -2.72 14.94 -9.50
C ALA A 130 -4.00 14.68 -10.30
N ASN A 131 -4.76 15.73 -10.59
CA ASN A 131 -5.94 15.65 -11.44
C ASN A 131 -5.56 15.53 -12.93
N CYS A 132 -6.55 15.26 -13.79
CA CYS A 132 -6.36 15.49 -15.22
C CYS A 132 -6.11 16.99 -15.48
N ARG A 133 -5.41 17.30 -16.58
CA ARG A 133 -5.01 18.68 -16.92
C ARG A 133 -6.18 19.67 -16.88
N LEU A 134 -7.32 19.28 -17.45
CA LEU A 134 -8.49 20.14 -17.54
C LEU A 134 -9.18 20.36 -16.18
N CYS A 135 -9.27 19.33 -15.34
CA CYS A 135 -9.76 19.49 -13.95
C CYS A 135 -8.79 20.33 -13.10
N ALA A 136 -7.48 20.18 -13.30
CA ALA A 136 -6.48 20.97 -12.57
C ALA A 136 -6.57 22.47 -12.91
N ILE A 137 -6.85 22.81 -14.18
CA ILE A 137 -7.09 24.18 -14.62
C ILE A 137 -8.39 24.72 -13.98
N ALA A 138 -9.47 23.93 -14.01
CA ALA A 138 -10.77 24.34 -13.47
C ALA A 138 -10.74 24.61 -11.95
N GLU A 139 -9.94 23.86 -11.18
CA GLU A 139 -9.82 24.04 -9.72
C GLU A 139 -8.83 25.16 -9.32
N HIS A 140 -8.04 25.69 -10.26
CA HIS A 140 -7.07 26.77 -10.03
C HIS A 140 -7.10 27.84 -11.15
N PRO A 141 -8.14 28.70 -11.19
CA PRO A 141 -8.34 29.68 -12.28
C PRO A 141 -7.23 30.73 -12.42
N ASN A 142 -6.36 30.93 -11.41
CA ASN A 142 -5.29 31.94 -11.44
C ASN A 142 -4.04 31.58 -12.27
N LEU A 143 -4.06 30.48 -13.05
CA LEU A 143 -3.00 30.15 -14.01
C LEU A 143 -3.29 30.65 -15.44
N GLN A 144 -4.39 31.40 -15.65
CA GLN A 144 -4.81 31.89 -16.97
C GLN A 144 -3.99 33.07 -17.53
N GLN A 145 -3.17 33.76 -16.75
CA GLN A 145 -2.27 34.79 -17.30
C GLN A 145 -1.04 34.15 -17.95
N LYS A 146 -1.22 33.52 -19.12
CA LYS A 146 -0.20 33.46 -20.18
C LYS A 146 -0.63 32.88 -21.52
N ASP A 147 -1.86 32.40 -21.71
CA ASP A 147 -2.24 31.75 -22.96
C ASP A 147 -3.64 32.17 -23.50
N GLU A 148 -4.06 33.42 -23.29
CA GLU A 148 -5.25 33.96 -24.00
C GLU A 148 -4.93 34.36 -25.45
N ASP A 149 -3.67 34.68 -25.78
CA ASP A 149 -3.29 35.11 -27.13
C ASP A 149 -3.12 33.93 -28.13
N LEU A 150 -2.94 32.70 -27.64
CA LEU A 150 -2.75 31.51 -28.49
C LEU A 150 -4.07 30.87 -28.96
N VAL A 151 -5.12 30.94 -28.14
CA VAL A 151 -6.42 30.31 -28.46
C VAL A 151 -7.25 31.18 -29.40
N ILE A 152 -7.06 32.51 -29.37
CA ILE A 152 -7.73 33.43 -30.30
C ILE A 152 -7.12 33.35 -31.71
N ALA A 153 -5.82 33.04 -31.83
CA ALA A 153 -5.14 32.89 -33.12
C ALA A 153 -5.60 31.66 -33.92
N GLU A 154 -5.92 30.54 -33.26
CA GLU A 154 -6.41 29.32 -33.95
C GLU A 154 -7.88 29.45 -34.41
N PHE A 155 -8.69 30.27 -33.73
CA PHE A 155 -10.11 30.43 -34.05
C PHE A 155 -10.39 31.46 -35.16
N LEU A 156 -9.48 32.42 -35.38
CA LEU A 156 -9.60 33.41 -36.46
C LEU A 156 -9.00 32.93 -37.79
N CYS A 157 -8.01 32.03 -37.76
CA CYS A 157 -7.40 31.47 -38.97
C CYS A 157 -8.33 30.49 -39.72
N THR A 158 -9.29 29.87 -39.04
CA THR A 158 -10.26 28.93 -39.65
C THR A 158 -11.52 29.60 -40.21
N ARG A 159 -11.65 30.94 -40.13
CA ARG A 159 -12.82 31.69 -40.65
C ARG A 159 -12.51 32.62 -41.83
N GLN A 160 -11.34 32.51 -42.45
CA GLN A 160 -10.95 33.30 -43.62
C GLN A 160 -10.60 32.45 -44.86
N ILE A 161 -11.17 31.25 -44.97
CA ILE A 161 -11.19 30.48 -46.22
C ILE A 161 -12.66 30.22 -46.60
N SER A 162 -13.31 31.27 -47.07
CA SER A 162 -14.52 31.24 -47.90
C SER A 162 -14.62 32.56 -48.65
#